data_AF-A0A526RY26-F1
#
_entry.id   AF-A0A526RY26-F1
#
_cell.length_a   1.000
_cell.length_b   1.000
_cell.length_c   1.000
_cell.angle_alpha   90.00
_cell.angle_beta   90.00
_cell.angle_gamma   90.00
#
_symmetry.space_group_name_H-M   'P 1'
#
loop_
_entity.id
_entity.type
_entity.pdbx_description
1 polymer ?
#
loop_
_entity_poly.entity_id
_entity_poly.type
_entity_poly.pdbx_seq_one_letter_code
_entity_poly.pdbx_strand_id
1 'polypeptide(L)' 'AGVYRMLGVLPDFETALYFSTITFSTVGYGDIVPVHAWRVLAALEGVNGFLLLGWSTAYLIAAGTRIGPFRVGEHF' A
#
# COMPACT_ATOMS: atom_id res chain seq x y z
N ALA A 1 -8.54 1.48 -5.82
CA ALA A 1 -9.99 1.16 -5.93
C ALA A 1 -10.68 1.85 -7.12
N GLY A 2 -10.68 3.19 -7.20
CA GLY A 2 -11.41 3.93 -8.27
C GLY A 2 -11.01 3.55 -9.70
N VAL A 3 -9.72 3.34 -9.95
CA VAL A 3 -9.19 2.90 -11.26
C VAL A 3 -9.74 1.53 -11.66
N TYR A 4 -9.76 0.54 -10.76
CA TYR A 4 -10.35 -0.78 -11.04
C TYR A 4 -11.84 -0.72 -11.33
N ARG A 5 -12.57 0.20 -10.69
CA ARG A 5 -14.01 0.38 -10.91
C ARG A 5 -14.31 1.07 -12.24
N MET A 6 -13.52 2.08 -12.62
CA MET A 6 -13.63 2.78 -13.91
C MET A 6 -13.28 1.87 -15.09
N LEU A 7 -12.28 1.01 -14.92
CA LEU A 7 -11.84 0.06 -15.93
C LEU A 7 -12.69 -1.23 -15.99
N GLY A 8 -13.68 -1.37 -15.09
CA GLY A 8 -14.54 -2.55 -15.03
C GLY A 8 -13.79 -3.85 -14.70
N VAL A 9 -12.64 -3.76 -14.01
CA VAL A 9 -11.77 -4.91 -13.71
C VAL A 9 -12.38 -5.81 -12.65
N LEU A 10 -13.13 -5.22 -11.72
CA LEU A 10 -13.74 -5.89 -10.57
C LEU A 10 -15.25 -5.59 -10.52
N PRO A 11 -16.05 -6.56 -10.05
CA PRO A 11 -17.51 -6.56 -10.22
C PRO A 11 -18.21 -5.41 -9.48
N ASP A 12 -17.72 -5.06 -8.30
CA ASP A 12 -18.32 -4.07 -7.42
C ASP A 12 -17.23 -3.23 -6.72
N PHE A 13 -17.66 -2.14 -6.07
CA PHE A 13 -16.73 -1.23 -5.41
C PHE A 13 -16.09 -1.82 -4.15
N GLU A 14 -16.82 -2.66 -3.41
CA GLU A 14 -16.33 -3.28 -2.17
C GLU A 14 -15.17 -4.23 -2.51
N THR A 15 -15.37 -5.13 -3.48
CA THR A 15 -14.34 -6.01 -4.02
C THR A 15 -13.14 -5.22 -4.56
N ALA A 16 -13.39 -4.11 -5.27
CA ALA A 16 -12.33 -3.24 -5.78
C ALA A 16 -11.55 -2.50 -4.70
N LEU A 17 -12.21 -2.12 -3.61
CA LEU A 17 -11.59 -1.48 -2.46
C LEU A 17 -10.78 -2.50 -1.66
N TYR A 18 -11.35 -3.68 -1.40
CA TYR A 18 -10.68 -4.77 -0.73
C TYR A 18 -9.41 -5.20 -1.48
N PHE A 19 -9.53 -5.53 -2.78
CA PHE A 19 -8.39 -5.93 -3.62
C PHE A 19 -7.28 -4.87 -3.62
N SER A 20 -7.65 -3.61 -3.80
CA SER A 20 -6.72 -2.48 -3.80
C SER A 20 -6.03 -2.33 -2.44
N THR A 21 -6.77 -2.48 -1.35
CA THR A 21 -6.24 -2.37 0.02
C THR A 21 -5.22 -3.48 0.32
N ILE A 22 -5.56 -4.75 0.02
CA ILE A 22 -4.66 -5.88 0.30
C ILE A 22 -3.44 -5.90 -0.64
N THR A 23 -3.58 -5.35 -1.85
CA THR A 23 -2.47 -5.23 -2.81
C THR A 23 -1.53 -4.12 -2.39
N PHE A 24 -2.07 -2.95 -2.07
CA PHE A 24 -1.31 -1.78 -1.58
C PHE A 24 -0.59 -2.07 -0.26
N SER A 25 -1.22 -2.80 0.66
CA SER A 25 -0.59 -3.19 1.93
C SER A 25 0.40 -4.35 1.81
N THR A 26 0.62 -4.88 0.60
CA THR A 26 1.48 -6.04 0.30
C THR A 26 1.04 -7.37 0.95
N VAL A 27 -0.19 -7.44 1.47
CA VAL A 27 -0.76 -8.66 2.08
C VAL A 27 -1.06 -9.71 1.02
N GLY A 28 -1.78 -9.33 -0.04
CA GLY A 28 -2.00 -10.18 -1.22
C GLY A 28 -2.51 -11.60 -0.95
N TYR A 29 -3.65 -11.76 -0.26
CA TYR A 29 -4.24 -13.08 0.06
C TYR A 29 -4.44 -14.00 -1.15
N GLY A 30 -4.58 -13.44 -2.36
CA GLY A 30 -4.69 -14.21 -3.60
C GLY A 30 -6.09 -14.79 -3.86
N ASP A 31 -7.06 -14.43 -3.02
CA ASP A 31 -8.48 -14.73 -3.18
C ASP A 31 -9.12 -14.00 -4.36
N ILE A 32 -8.68 -12.77 -4.64
CA ILE A 32 -9.07 -12.00 -5.80
C ILE A 32 -7.84 -11.70 -6.65
N VAL A 33 -7.88 -12.11 -7.92
CA VAL A 33 -6.79 -11.93 -8.87
C VAL A 33 -7.32 -11.20 -10.11
N PRO A 34 -6.67 -10.11 -10.56
CA PRO A 34 -7.10 -9.39 -11.74
C PRO A 34 -6.87 -10.23 -12.99
N VAL A 35 -7.73 -10.04 -14.00
CA VAL A 35 -7.55 -10.70 -15.31
C VAL A 35 -6.20 -10.36 -15.94
N HIS A 36 -5.71 -11.21 -16.84
CA HIS A 36 -4.34 -11.16 -17.35
C HIS A 36 -3.90 -9.76 -17.83
N ALA A 37 -4.80 -9.01 -18.48
CA ALA A 37 -4.55 -7.67 -18.98
C ALA A 37 -4.17 -6.64 -17.89
N TRP A 38 -4.63 -6.84 -16.64
CA TRP A 38 -4.45 -5.88 -15.54
C TRP A 38 -3.44 -6.36 -14.47
N ARG A 39 -2.74 -7.47 -14.71
CA ARG A 39 -1.75 -8.01 -13.76
C ARG A 39 -0.58 -7.05 -13.51
N VAL A 40 -0.13 -6.34 -14.55
CA VAL A 40 0.94 -5.34 -14.43
C VAL A 40 0.48 -4.17 -13.58
N LEU A 41 -0.77 -3.72 -13.73
CA LEU A 41 -1.34 -2.65 -12.92
C LEU A 41 -1.37 -3.01 -11.44
N ALA A 42 -1.82 -4.22 -11.11
CA ALA A 42 -1.82 -4.71 -9.73
C ALA A 42 -0.41 -4.87 -9.16
N ALA A 43 0.55 -5.35 -9.96
CA ALA A 43 1.95 -5.41 -9.55
C ALA A 43 2.51 -4.01 -9.24
N LEU A 44 2.22 -3.01 -10.07
CA LEU A 44 2.62 -1.63 -9.85
C LEU A 44 1.97 -1.03 -8.60
N GLU A 45 0.71 -1.35 -8.32
CA GLU A 45 0.04 -0.94 -7.08
C GLU A 45 0.74 -1.49 -5.84
N GLY A 46 1.12 -2.77 -5.86
CA GLY A 46 1.88 -3.39 -4.77
C GLY A 46 3.25 -2.73 -4.56
N VAL A 47 3.98 -2.46 -5.64
CA VAL A 47 5.28 -1.74 -5.57
C VAL A 47 5.10 -0.34 -5.01
N ASN A 48 4.09 0.40 -5.47
CA ASN A 48 3.79 1.74 -4.97
C ASN A 48 3.44 1.71 -3.47
N GLY A 49 2.61 0.76 -3.05
CA GLY A 49 2.27 0.56 -1.65
C GLY A 49 3.49 0.28 -0.77
N PHE A 50 4.36 -0.64 -1.21
CA PHE A 50 5.63 -0.93 -0.55
C PHE A 50 6.51 0.32 -0.39
N LEU A 51 6.69 1.10 -1.46
CA LEU A 51 7.49 2.32 -1.42
C LEU A 51 6.91 3.35 -0.44
N LEU A 52 5.59 3.54 -0.45
CA LEU A 52 4.93 4.50 0.43
C LEU A 52 4.96 4.06 1.90
N LEU A 53 4.83 2.77 2.18
CA LEU A 53 5.00 2.23 3.53
C LEU A 53 6.43 2.45 4.03
N GLY A 54 7.44 2.08 3.23
CA GLY A 54 8.84 2.30 3.57
C GLY A 54 9.18 3.78 3.77
N TRP A 55 8.69 4.64 2.88
CA TRP A 55 8.86 6.09 2.99
C TRP A 55 8.19 6.64 4.25
N SER A 56 6.97 6.19 4.57
CA SER A 56 6.24 6.64 5.76
C SER A 56 6.97 6.24 7.04
N THR A 57 7.48 5.01 7.12
CA THR A 57 8.29 4.56 8.26
C THR A 57 9.57 5.39 8.41
N ALA A 58 10.31 5.61 7.31
CA ALA A 58 11.51 6.44 7.34
C ALA A 58 11.21 7.88 7.77
N TYR A 59 10.12 8.46 7.26
CA TYR A 59 9.66 9.79 7.64
C TYR A 59 9.26 9.86 9.12
N LEU A 60 8.50 8.88 9.62
CA LEU A 60 8.09 8.84 11.03
C LEU A 60 9.29 8.72 11.97
N ILE A 61 10.30 7.92 11.62
CA ILE A 61 11.55 7.81 12.38
C ILE A 61 12.32 9.15 12.35
N ALA A 62 12.45 9.76 11.18
CA ALA A 62 13.13 11.06 11.03
C ALA A 62 12.41 12.19 11.79
N ALA A 63 11.08 12.21 11.75
CA ALA A 63 10.28 13.18 12.51
C ALA A 63 10.36 12.93 14.02
N GLY A 64 10.30 11.66 14.45
CA GLY A 64 10.39 11.27 15.85
C GLY A 64 11.74 11.59 16.49
N THR A 65 12.83 11.47 15.75
CA THR A 65 14.18 11.84 16.21
C THR A 65 14.43 13.34 16.23
N ARG A 66 13.76 14.11 15.35
CA ARG A 66 13.94 15.56 15.25
C ARG A 66 13.03 16.38 16.16
N ILE A 67 11.78 15.93 16.36
CA ILE A 67 10.73 16.70 17.05
C ILE A 67 10.17 15.92 18.25
N GLY A 68 10.30 14.60 18.27
CA GLY A 68 9.80 13.75 19.35
C GLY A 68 10.76 13.62 20.54
N PRO A 69 10.36 12.88 21.59
CA PRO A 69 11.14 12.69 22.81
C PRO A 69 12.36 11.77 22.63
N PHE A 70 12.53 11.17 21.46
CA PHE A 70 13.58 10.19 21.19
C PHE A 70 14.87 10.90 20.76
N ARG A 71 15.72 11.21 21.73
CA ARG A 71 17.06 11.74 21.48
C ARG A 71 18.05 10.61 21.20
N VAL A 72 18.72 10.66 20.05
CA VAL A 72 19.81 9.74 19.73
C VAL A 72 20.94 9.95 20.76
N GLY A 73 21.11 9.00 21.68
CA GLY A 73 22.17 9.02 22.71
C GLY A 73 21.70 9.14 24.16
N GLU A 74 20.43 9.43 24.43
CA GLU A 74 19.85 9.30 25.78
C GLU A 74 19.14 7.94 25.86
N HIS A 75 19.81 6.97 26.50
CA HIS A 75 19.18 5.70 26.87
C HIS A 75 18.21 5.94 28.02
N PHE A 76 17.05 5.26 27.97
CA PHE A 76 16.04 5.24 29.03
C PHE A 76 16.62 4.85 30.39
#